data_AF-A0A9D8B6K0-F1
#
_entry.id   AF-A0A9D8B6K0-F1
#
_cell.length_a   1.000
_cell.length_b   1.000
_cell.length_c   1.000
_cell.angle_alpha   90.00
_cell.angle_beta   90.00
_cell.angle_gamma   90.00
#
_symmetry.space_group_name_H-M   'P 1'
#
loop_
_entity.id
_entity.type
_entity.pdbx_description
1 polymer ?
#
loop_
_entity_poly.entity_id
_entity_poly.type
_entity_poly.pdbx_seq_one_letter_code
_entity_poly.pdbx_strand_id
1 'polypeptide(L)'
;MQNEIGLAIRLARVAVGKSQWQVARRVGVHPASVNHFERGKRVPDAETVRRLWNAIEIDAPKSPLVAMVLKESRKVVGAMYATS
;
A
#
# COMPACT_ATOMS: atom_id res chain seq x y z
N MET A 1 3.86 10.48 -10.65
CA MET A 1 4.61 10.50 -9.37
C MET A 1 3.70 10.43 -8.13
N GLN A 2 3.04 11.50 -7.64
CA GLN A 2 2.25 11.41 -6.37
C GLN A 2 1.04 10.45 -6.40
N ASN A 3 0.44 10.25 -7.57
CA ASN A 3 -0.67 9.30 -7.78
C ASN A 3 -0.21 7.83 -7.83
N GLU A 4 1.07 7.56 -8.09
CA GLU A 4 1.57 6.20 -8.34
C GLU A 4 1.75 5.39 -7.06
N ILE A 5 2.14 6.03 -5.94
CA ILE A 5 2.23 5.36 -4.63
C ILE A 5 0.84 4.92 -4.18
N GLY A 6 -0.15 5.82 -4.24
CA GLY A 6 -1.53 5.52 -3.88
C GLY A 6 -2.08 4.35 -4.68
N LEU A 7 -1.83 4.37 -6.00
CA LEU A 7 -2.21 3.28 -6.89
C LEU A 7 -1.50 1.97 -6.56
N ALA A 8 -0.19 1.98 -6.30
CA ALA A 8 0.57 0.80 -5.92
C ALA A 8 0.05 0.18 -4.61
N ILE A 9 -0.23 0.99 -3.60
CA ILE A 9 -0.84 0.56 -2.33
C ILE A 9 -2.21 -0.08 -2.59
N ARG A 10 -3.03 0.54 -3.43
CA ARG A 10 -4.35 0.01 -3.79
C ARG A 10 -4.24 -1.34 -4.48
N LEU A 11 -3.38 -1.47 -5.48
CA LEU A 11 -3.20 -2.71 -6.24
C LEU A 11 -2.71 -3.84 -5.35
N ALA A 12 -1.70 -3.58 -4.53
CA ALA A 12 -1.17 -4.53 -3.55
C ALA A 12 -2.26 -4.98 -2.57
N ARG A 13 -3.03 -4.04 -2.01
CA ARG A 13 -4.13 -4.33 -1.08
C ARG A 13 -5.22 -5.20 -1.71
N VAL A 14 -5.66 -4.85 -2.91
CA VAL A 14 -6.71 -5.60 -3.62
C VAL A 14 -6.22 -6.99 -3.99
N ALA A 15 -4.96 -7.14 -4.41
CA ALA A 15 -4.39 -8.44 -4.75
C ALA A 15 -4.36 -9.41 -3.56
N VAL A 16 -4.17 -8.92 -2.33
CA VAL A 16 -4.24 -9.74 -1.12
C VAL A 16 -5.65 -9.84 -0.51
N GLY A 17 -6.68 -9.30 -1.17
CA GLY A 17 -8.07 -9.39 -0.73
C GLY A 17 -8.43 -8.58 0.52
N LYS A 18 -7.61 -7.59 0.90
CA LYS A 18 -7.87 -6.77 2.09
C LYS A 18 -8.77 -5.58 1.78
N SER A 19 -9.66 -5.21 2.70
CA SER A 19 -10.42 -3.97 2.65
C SER A 19 -9.58 -2.78 3.14
N GLN A 20 -9.95 -1.56 2.75
CA GLN A 20 -9.31 -0.34 3.26
C GLN A 20 -9.43 -0.25 4.78
N TRP A 21 -10.56 -0.70 5.35
CA TRP A 21 -10.79 -0.71 6.79
C TRP A 21 -9.84 -1.66 7.53
N GLN A 22 -9.62 -2.88 7.00
CA GLN A 22 -8.70 -3.85 7.60
C GLN A 22 -7.27 -3.32 7.65
N VAL A 23 -6.80 -2.69 6.55
CA VAL A 23 -5.47 -2.08 6.50
C VAL A 23 -5.38 -0.86 7.43
N ALA A 24 -6.39 0.02 7.40
CA ALA A 24 -6.43 1.22 8.24
C ALA A 24 -6.36 0.89 9.73
N ARG A 25 -7.17 -0.07 10.19
CA ARG A 25 -7.18 -0.54 11.58
C ARG A 25 -5.82 -1.11 12.00
N ARG A 26 -5.17 -1.85 11.12
CA ARG A 26 -3.86 -2.46 11.41
C ARG A 26 -2.73 -1.42 11.50
N VAL A 27 -2.83 -0.33 10.75
CA VAL A 27 -1.84 0.76 10.74
C VAL A 27 -2.12 1.82 11.80
N GLY A 28 -3.33 1.85 12.36
CA GLY A 28 -3.75 2.86 13.34
C GLY A 28 -4.14 4.20 12.71
N VAL A 29 -4.68 4.17 11.49
CA VAL A 29 -5.17 5.37 10.79
C VAL A 29 -6.68 5.27 10.56
N HIS A 30 -7.32 6.42 10.33
CA HIS A 30 -8.73 6.44 9.94
C HIS A 30 -8.92 5.83 8.53
N PRO A 31 -9.97 5.03 8.26
CA PRO A 31 -10.22 4.45 6.92
C PRO A 31 -10.28 5.48 5.79
N ALA A 32 -10.78 6.68 6.08
CA ALA A 32 -10.79 7.79 5.12
C ALA A 32 -9.37 8.19 4.67
N SER A 33 -8.37 8.08 5.54
CA SER A 33 -6.97 8.34 5.18
C SER A 33 -6.48 7.38 4.10
N VAL A 34 -6.77 6.09 4.23
CA VAL A 34 -6.42 5.08 3.21
C VAL A 34 -7.11 5.38 1.88
N ASN A 35 -8.39 5.75 1.90
CA ASN A 35 -9.10 6.19 0.69
C ASN A 35 -8.44 7.43 0.05
N HIS A 36 -8.05 8.41 0.85
CA HIS A 36 -7.36 9.60 0.34
C HIS A 36 -6.00 9.27 -0.27
N PHE A 37 -5.23 8.39 0.36
CA PHE A 37 -3.95 7.92 -0.16
C PHE A 37 -4.12 7.19 -1.49
N GLU A 38 -5.01 6.19 -1.56
CA GLU A 38 -5.23 5.37 -2.75
C GLU A 38 -5.76 6.14 -3.97
N ARG A 39 -6.41 7.28 -3.73
CA ARG A 39 -6.93 8.17 -4.76
C ARG A 39 -5.99 9.33 -5.09
N GLY A 40 -4.80 9.39 -4.48
CA GLY A 40 -3.86 10.49 -4.65
C GLY A 40 -4.37 11.84 -4.10
N LYS A 41 -5.42 11.84 -3.28
CA LYS A 41 -5.95 13.07 -2.64
C LYS A 41 -5.05 13.58 -1.51
N ARG A 42 -4.25 12.69 -0.93
CA ARG A 42 -3.25 13.00 0.08
C ARG A 42 -2.04 12.09 -0.14
N VAL A 43 -0.84 12.64 0.02
CA VAL A 43 0.39 11.86 -0.03
C VAL A 43 0.66 11.31 1.38
N PRO A 44 0.74 9.98 1.57
CA PRO A 44 1.22 9.41 2.82
C PRO A 44 2.72 9.68 3.00
N ASP A 45 3.15 9.97 4.23
CA ASP A 45 4.57 10.04 4.55
C ASP A 45 5.25 8.66 4.47
N ALA A 46 6.59 8.66 4.47
CA ALA A 46 7.39 7.44 4.32
C ALA A 46 7.07 6.38 5.38
N GLU A 47 6.85 6.80 6.62
CA GLU A 47 6.50 5.87 7.70
C GLU A 47 5.12 5.24 7.49
N THR A 48 4.14 6.04 7.10
CA THR A 48 2.79 5.60 6.79
C THR A 48 2.81 4.61 5.63
N VAL A 49 3.60 4.87 4.58
CA VAL A 49 3.75 3.92 3.47
C VAL A 49 4.36 2.60 3.95
N ARG A 50 5.43 2.64 4.75
CA ARG A 50 6.04 1.43 5.33
C ARG A 50 5.03 0.63 6.16
N ARG A 51 4.26 1.28 7.02
CA ARG A 51 3.24 0.62 7.86
C ARG A 51 2.11 0.03 7.01
N LEU A 52 1.63 0.75 6.00
CA LEU A 52 0.62 0.26 5.04
C LEU A 52 1.11 -0.98 4.31
N TRP A 53 2.35 -0.96 3.81
CA TRP A 53 2.95 -2.07 3.10
C TRP A 53 3.07 -3.32 3.98
N ASN A 54 3.60 -3.16 5.19
CA ASN A 54 3.72 -4.27 6.15
C ASN A 54 2.34 -4.85 6.51
N ALA A 55 1.33 -4.00 6.69
CA ALA A 55 -0.03 -4.45 6.99
C ALA A 55 -0.67 -5.26 5.84
N ILE A 56 -0.27 -5.00 4.59
CA ILE A 56 -0.69 -5.73 3.41
C ILE A 56 0.01 -7.10 3.35
N GLU A 57 1.31 -7.16 3.61
CA GLU A 57 2.12 -8.38 3.47
C GLU A 57 1.83 -9.47 4.51
N ILE A 58 1.52 -9.11 5.76
CA ILE A 58 1.46 -10.10 6.86
C ILE A 58 0.44 -11.23 6.63
N ASP A 59 -0.63 -10.98 5.86
CA ASP A 59 -1.64 -12.01 5.55
C ASP A 59 -1.78 -12.24 4.04
N ALA A 60 -0.73 -11.97 3.26
CA ALA A 60 -0.77 -12.17 1.81
C ALA A 60 -0.96 -13.65 1.46
N PRO A 61 -1.91 -14.01 0.57
CA PRO A 61 -2.06 -15.38 0.09
C PRO A 61 -0.77 -15.89 -0.57
N LYS A 62 -0.46 -17.18 -0.37
CA LYS A 62 0.65 -17.86 -1.05
C LYS A 62 0.27 -18.17 -2.51
N SER A 63 0.22 -17.14 -3.34
CA SER A 63 -0.09 -17.22 -4.77
C SER A 63 1.02 -16.55 -5.59
N PRO A 64 1.54 -17.19 -6.65
CA PRO A 64 2.54 -16.58 -7.53
C PRO A 64 2.07 -15.25 -8.15
N LEU A 65 0.78 -15.13 -8.48
CA LEU A 65 0.21 -13.90 -9.03
C LEU A 65 0.21 -12.78 -8.00
N VAL A 66 -0.18 -13.08 -6.75
CA VAL A 66 -0.14 -12.11 -5.64
C VAL A 66 1.30 -11.66 -5.39
N ALA A 67 2.26 -12.59 -5.35
CA ALA A 67 3.67 -12.28 -5.18
C ALA A 67 4.20 -11.38 -6.30
N MET A 68 3.79 -11.62 -7.56
CA MET A 68 4.14 -10.76 -8.70
C MET A 68 3.60 -9.34 -8.52
N VAL A 69 2.31 -9.17 -8.16
CA VAL A 69 1.71 -7.84 -7.96
C VAL A 69 2.38 -7.10 -6.80
N LEU A 70 2.69 -7.79 -5.70
CA LEU A 70 3.41 -7.20 -4.57
C LEU A 70 4.82 -6.75 -4.99
N LYS A 71 5.54 -7.58 -5.75
CA LYS A 71 6.88 -7.22 -6.24
C LYS A 71 6.86 -5.97 -7.13
N GLU A 72 5.95 -5.90 -8.09
CA GLU A 72 5.85 -4.74 -8.99
C GLU A 72 5.41 -3.48 -8.24
N SER A 73 4.43 -3.60 -7.34
CA SER A 73 3.96 -2.47 -6.52
C SER A 73 5.06 -1.97 -5.56
N ARG A 74 5.93 -2.86 -5.07
CA ARG A 74 7.07 -2.50 -4.20
C ARG A 74 8.14 -1.70 -4.91
N LYS A 75 8.38 -1.94 -6.21
CA LYS A 75 9.36 -1.16 -7.00
C LYS A 75 8.96 0.31 -7.07
N VAL A 76 7.66 0.56 -7.28
CA VAL A 76 7.09 1.93 -7.32
C VAL A 76 7.28 2.62 -5.97
N VAL A 77 7.01 1.92 -4.87
CA VAL A 77 7.20 2.44 -3.52
C VAL A 77 8.69 2.69 -3.23
N GLY A 78 9.56 1.70 -3.50
CA GLY A 78 10.99 1.76 -3.18
C GLY A 78 11.75 2.83 -3.97
N ALA A 79 11.44 3.04 -5.25
CA ALA A 79 12.12 4.02 -6.09
C ALA A 79 11.95 5.48 -5.59
N MET A 80 10.86 5.77 -4.87
CA MET A 80 10.58 7.13 -4.36
C MET A 80 11.17 7.41 -2.98
N TYR A 81 11.52 6.37 -2.21
CA TYR A 81 12.14 6.48 -0.88
C TYR A 81 13.63 6.09 -0.85
N ALA A 82 14.20 5.65 -1.97
CA ALA A 82 15.63 5.35 -2.11
C ALA A 82 16.51 6.59 -2.36
N THR A 83 15.92 7.79 -2.38
CA THR A 83 16.60 9.08 -2.63
C THR A 83 16.65 9.98 -1.39
N SER A 84 16.50 9.43 -0.19
CA SER A 84 16.64 10.14 1.10
C SER A 84 17.79 9.60 1.92
#